data_AF-A0A9C8LU87-F1
#
_entry.id   AF-A0A9C8LU87-F1
#
_cell.length_a   1.000
_cell.length_b   1.000
_cell.length_c   1.000
_cell.angle_alpha   90.00
_cell.angle_beta   90.00
_cell.angle_gamma   90.00
#
_symmetry.space_group_name_H-M   'P 1'
#
loop_
_entity.id
_entity.type
_entity.pdbx_description
1 polymer ?
#
loop_
_entity_poly.entity_id
_entity_poly.type
_entity_poly.pdbx_seq_one_letter_code
_entity_poly.pdbx_strand_id
1 'polypeptide(L)'
;KNGWLAETASEQEILEGISLLADQGLYAEASSATVIPALKKLVRNRQIPTEARVAVIITGSGLKNTLSWPTQPISSLPVEELEPYLEKFLPGL
;
A
#
# COMPACT_ATOMS: atom_id res chain seq x y z
N LYS A 1 -9.16 -32.04 -7.90
CA LYS A 1 -9.20 -30.57 -7.82
C LYS A 1 -8.43 -30.17 -6.58
N ASN A 2 -7.44 -29.28 -6.70
CA ASN A 2 -6.41 -29.15 -5.67
C ASN A 2 -6.80 -28.26 -4.48
N GLY A 3 -8.03 -27.72 -4.45
CA GLY A 3 -8.53 -26.92 -3.32
C GLY A 3 -7.93 -25.51 -3.21
N TRP A 4 -7.36 -24.99 -4.30
CA TRP A 4 -6.67 -23.70 -4.26
C TRP A 4 -7.66 -22.54 -4.18
N LEU A 5 -7.36 -21.58 -3.33
CA LEU A 5 -8.16 -20.38 -3.13
C LEU A 5 -7.75 -19.32 -4.15
N ALA A 6 -8.72 -18.54 -4.62
CA ALA A 6 -8.51 -17.41 -5.51
C ALA A 6 -9.57 -16.33 -5.22
N GLU A 7 -9.18 -15.08 -5.39
CA GLU A 7 -10.04 -13.91 -5.25
C GLU A 7 -9.68 -12.89 -6.33
N THR A 8 -10.63 -12.04 -6.68
CA THR A 8 -10.41 -10.91 -7.59
C THR A 8 -10.08 -9.65 -6.82
N ALA A 9 -9.41 -8.69 -7.46
CA ALA A 9 -9.16 -7.36 -6.92
C ALA A 9 -9.64 -6.32 -7.93
N SER A 10 -10.45 -5.38 -7.49
CA SER A 10 -10.80 -4.20 -8.29
C SER A 10 -9.62 -3.23 -8.33
N GLU A 11 -9.63 -2.30 -9.29
CA GLU A 11 -8.61 -1.26 -9.38
C GLU A 11 -8.53 -0.41 -8.09
N GLN A 12 -9.67 -0.04 -7.52
CA GLN A 12 -9.74 0.68 -6.24
C GLN A 12 -9.10 -0.12 -5.10
N GLU A 13 -9.40 -1.43 -5.03
CA GLU A 13 -8.82 -2.33 -4.03
C GLU A 13 -7.30 -2.51 -4.20
N ILE A 14 -6.81 -2.46 -5.44
CA ILE A 14 -5.38 -2.47 -5.74
C ILE A 14 -4.73 -1.19 -5.22
N LEU A 15 -5.30 -0.02 -5.48
CA LEU A 15 -4.81 1.27 -4.96
C LEU A 15 -4.77 1.29 -3.43
N GLU A 16 -5.79 0.75 -2.77
CA GLU A 16 -5.80 0.59 -1.31
C GLU A 16 -4.70 -0.38 -0.82
N GLY A 17 -4.53 -1.51 -1.51
CA GLY A 17 -3.47 -2.48 -1.19
C GLY A 17 -2.07 -1.89 -1.33
N ILE A 18 -1.88 -1.10 -2.38
CA ILE A 18 -0.68 -0.32 -2.65
C ILE A 18 -0.40 0.66 -1.48
N SER A 19 -1.40 1.45 -1.08
CA SER A 19 -1.27 2.40 0.04
C SER A 19 -0.90 1.70 1.35
N LEU A 20 -1.56 0.58 1.66
CA LEU A 20 -1.30 -0.18 2.88
C LEU A 20 0.12 -0.75 2.92
N LEU A 21 0.66 -1.18 1.78
CA LEU A 21 2.05 -1.62 1.70
C LEU A 21 3.02 -0.44 1.93
N ALA A 22 2.74 0.72 1.34
CA ALA A 22 3.55 1.92 1.55
C ALA A 22 3.54 2.40 3.00
N ASP A 23 2.41 2.32 3.70
CA ASP A 23 2.30 2.62 5.13
C ASP A 23 3.19 1.70 5.99
N GLN A 24 3.57 0.53 5.48
CA GLN A 24 4.52 -0.40 6.10
C GLN A 24 5.96 -0.24 5.57
N GLY A 25 6.23 0.80 4.79
CA GLY A 25 7.54 1.05 4.16
C GLY A 25 7.84 0.18 2.94
N LEU A 26 6.85 -0.52 2.37
CA LEU A 26 7.00 -1.37 1.20
C LEU A 26 6.48 -0.68 -0.06
N TYR A 27 7.40 -0.29 -0.94
CA TYR A 27 7.04 0.29 -2.24
C TYR A 27 6.94 -0.80 -3.32
N ALA A 28 5.73 -1.32 -3.52
CA ALA A 28 5.43 -2.46 -4.41
C ALA A 28 4.73 -2.06 -5.72
N GLU A 29 4.88 -2.88 -6.76
CA GLU A 29 4.13 -2.73 -8.01
C GLU A 29 2.64 -3.13 -7.85
N ALA A 30 1.77 -2.62 -8.73
CA ALA A 30 0.32 -2.85 -8.66
C ALA A 30 -0.08 -4.33 -8.71
N SER A 31 0.58 -5.14 -9.55
CA SER A 31 0.34 -6.59 -9.63
C SER A 31 0.65 -7.28 -8.29
N SER A 32 1.72 -6.87 -7.60
CA SER A 32 2.06 -7.40 -6.29
C SER A 32 1.04 -7.01 -5.21
N ALA A 33 0.46 -5.81 -5.32
CA ALA A 33 -0.52 -5.33 -4.34
C ALA A 33 -1.89 -6.02 -4.42
N THR A 34 -2.21 -6.71 -5.52
CA THR A 34 -3.47 -7.49 -5.69
C THR A 34 -3.70 -8.53 -4.58
N VAL A 35 -2.62 -9.02 -3.98
CA VAL A 35 -2.65 -10.01 -2.90
C VAL A 35 -3.30 -9.46 -1.63
N ILE A 36 -3.25 -8.16 -1.38
CA ILE A 36 -3.79 -7.53 -0.17
C ILE A 36 -5.32 -7.63 -0.10
N PRO A 37 -6.09 -7.16 -1.10
CA PRO A 37 -7.54 -7.34 -1.09
C PRO A 37 -7.94 -8.81 -1.20
N ALA A 38 -7.21 -9.63 -1.96
CA ALA A 38 -7.46 -11.08 -2.03
C ALA A 38 -7.34 -11.73 -0.64
N LEU A 39 -6.25 -11.47 0.09
CA LEU A 39 -6.05 -11.99 1.44
C LEU A 39 -7.13 -11.50 2.41
N LYS A 40 -7.47 -10.21 2.37
CA LYS A 40 -8.56 -9.65 3.20
C LYS A 40 -9.89 -10.34 2.94
N LYS A 41 -10.24 -10.63 1.68
CA LYS A 41 -11.48 -11.34 1.32
C LYS A 41 -11.45 -12.78 1.82
N LEU A 42 -10.36 -13.51 1.57
CA LEU A 42 -10.22 -14.90 2.02
C LEU A 42 -10.29 -15.04 3.55
N VAL A 43 -9.68 -14.12 4.30
CA VAL A 43 -9.78 -14.10 5.78
C VAL A 43 -11.21 -13.75 6.23
N ARG A 44 -11.81 -12.70 5.65
CA ARG A 44 -13.20 -12.29 5.94
C ARG A 44 -14.21 -13.41 5.69
N ASN A 45 -14.01 -14.16 4.61
CA ASN A 45 -14.84 -15.29 4.21
C ASN A 45 -14.51 -16.58 4.98
N ARG A 46 -13.61 -16.51 5.98
CA ARG A 46 -13.16 -17.65 6.82
C ARG A 46 -12.53 -18.79 6.02
N GLN A 47 -12.01 -18.51 4.83
CA GLN A 47 -11.28 -19.46 3.99
C GLN A 47 -9.80 -19.57 4.38
N ILE A 48 -9.24 -18.48 4.94
CA ILE A 48 -7.95 -18.47 5.62
C ILE A 48 -8.19 -18.13 7.11
N PRO A 49 -7.69 -18.94 8.05
CA PRO A 49 -7.81 -18.64 9.48
C PRO A 49 -7.08 -17.35 9.86
N THR A 50 -7.61 -16.61 10.82
CA THR A 50 -7.05 -15.32 11.28
C THR A 50 -5.66 -15.44 11.92
N GLU A 51 -5.37 -16.60 12.48
CA GLU A 51 -4.12 -16.97 13.14
C GLU A 51 -3.09 -17.60 12.17
N ALA A 52 -3.46 -17.75 10.89
CA ALA A 52 -2.57 -18.32 9.89
C ALA A 52 -1.34 -17.44 9.68
N ARG A 53 -0.17 -18.07 9.61
CA ARG A 53 1.05 -17.41 9.17
C ARG A 53 1.09 -17.40 7.64
N VAL A 54 0.98 -16.21 7.06
CA VAL A 54 0.91 -16.02 5.61
C VAL A 54 2.18 -15.32 5.13
N ALA A 55 2.81 -15.87 4.09
CA ALA A 55 3.87 -15.20 3.35
C ALA A 55 3.28 -14.56 2.09
N VAL A 56 3.33 -13.24 2.01
CA VAL A 56 2.94 -12.48 0.83
C VAL A 56 4.16 -12.30 -0.08
N ILE A 57 4.03 -12.66 -1.35
CA ILE A 57 5.13 -12.55 -2.33
C ILE A 57 5.00 -11.21 -3.06
N ILE A 58 6.00 -10.35 -2.90
CA ILE A 58 6.14 -9.11 -3.66
C ILE A 58 7.10 -9.39 -4.82
N THR A 59 6.58 -9.45 -6.04
CA THR A 59 7.34 -9.85 -7.24
C THR A 59 8.06 -8.69 -7.91
N GLY A 60 7.70 -7.44 -7.57
CA GLY A 60 8.35 -6.27 -8.15
C GLY A 60 8.19 -5.00 -7.32
N SER A 61 9.15 -4.09 -7.54
CA SER A 61 9.18 -2.78 -6.90
C SER A 61 8.25 -1.79 -7.58
N GLY A 62 7.66 -0.91 -6.79
CA GLY A 62 6.89 0.24 -7.29
C GLY A 62 7.71 1.19 -8.17
N LEU A 63 9.05 1.12 -8.14
CA LEU A 63 9.93 1.90 -9.01
C LEU A 63 9.75 1.58 -10.49
N LYS A 64 9.20 0.41 -10.83
CA LYS A 64 8.91 0.03 -12.21
C LYS A 64 7.75 0.81 -12.82
N ASN A 65 6.88 1.39 -12.00
CA ASN A 65 5.65 2.04 -12.48
C ASN A 65 5.32 3.31 -11.69
N THR A 66 6.25 4.27 -11.70
CA THR A 66 6.18 5.53 -10.94
C THR A 66 5.00 6.43 -11.32
N LEU A 67 4.43 6.28 -12.52
CA LEU A 67 3.33 7.12 -13.03
C LEU A 67 1.93 6.64 -12.60
N SER A 68 1.81 5.45 -12.00
CA SER A 68 0.51 4.82 -11.70
C SER A 68 -0.04 5.14 -10.30
N TRP A 69 0.76 5.79 -9.45
CA TRP A 69 0.27 6.22 -8.15
C TRP A 69 -0.69 7.39 -8.34
N PRO A 70 -1.87 7.42 -7.69
CA PRO A 70 -2.60 8.66 -7.54
C PRO A 70 -1.67 9.55 -6.75
N THR A 71 -0.98 10.47 -7.43
CA THR A 71 -0.07 11.43 -6.80
C THR A 71 -0.89 12.10 -5.72
N GLN A 72 -0.77 11.64 -4.47
CA GLN A 72 -1.15 12.48 -3.36
C GLN A 72 -0.41 13.78 -3.61
N PRO A 73 -1.05 14.94 -3.48
CA PRO A 73 -0.35 16.19 -3.65
C PRO A 73 0.77 16.24 -2.62
N ILE A 74 1.96 15.85 -3.05
CA ILE A 74 3.18 16.05 -2.30
C ILE A 74 3.43 17.54 -2.46
N SER A 75 3.05 18.30 -1.43
CA SER A 75 3.45 19.71 -1.36
C SER A 75 4.93 19.74 -1.04
N SER A 76 5.75 20.10 -2.03
CA SER A 76 7.10 20.52 -1.75
C SER A 76 7.06 21.94 -1.20
N LEU A 77 7.80 22.17 -0.13
CA LEU A 77 8.03 23.49 0.43
C LEU A 77 9.46 23.91 0.08
N PRO A 78 9.70 25.12 -0.45
CA PRO A 78 11.04 25.66 -0.60
C PRO A 78 11.78 25.63 0.74
N VAL A 79 13.09 25.41 0.71
CA VAL A 79 13.88 25.31 1.95
C VAL A 79 13.82 26.62 2.73
N GLU A 80 13.68 27.75 2.04
CA GLU A 80 13.55 29.09 2.61
C GLU A 80 12.25 29.28 3.41
N GLU A 81 11.22 28.49 3.11
CA GLU A 81 9.93 28.52 3.80
C GLU A 81 9.82 27.46 4.91
N LEU A 82 10.83 26.58 5.03
CA LEU A 82 10.82 25.47 5.99
C LEU A 82 10.78 25.94 7.44
N GLU A 83 11.65 26.88 7.84
CA GLU A 83 11.67 27.39 9.21
C GLU A 83 10.34 28.07 9.61
N PRO A 84 9.77 29.02 8.82
CA PRO A 84 8.45 29.59 9.11
C PRO A 84 7.33 28.55 9.20
N TYR A 85 7.37 27.52 8.36
CA TYR A 85 6.39 26.45 8.39
C TYR A 85 6.53 25.62 9.67
N LEU A 86 7.74 25.17 10.00
CA LEU A 86 7.97 24.38 11.21
C LEU A 86 7.56 25.13 12.47
N GLU A 87 7.84 26.42 12.58
CA GLU A 87 7.40 27.20 13.75
C GLU A 87 5.87 27.29 13.87
N LYS A 88 5.17 27.38 12.73
CA LYS A 88 3.70 27.37 12.71
C LYS A 88 3.10 26.01 13.09
N PHE A 89 3.73 24.92 12.68
CA PHE A 89 3.19 23.55 12.83
C PHE A 89 3.72 22.82 14.07
N LEU A 90 4.92 23.14 14.53
CA LEU A 90 5.67 22.56 15.65
C LEU A 90 6.40 23.69 16.43
N PRO A 91 5.67 24.57 17.13
CA PRO A 91 6.28 25.72 17.79
C PRO A 91 7.27 25.29 18.87
N GLY A 92 8.48 25.85 18.84
CA GLY A 92 9.54 25.60 19.83
C GLY A 92 10.35 24.31 19.64
N LEU A 93 10.37 23.75 18.43
CA LEU A 93 11.31 22.71 18.03
C LEU A 93 12.72 23.26 17.76
#